data_AF-A0A2U3W3Y1-F1
#
_entry.id   AF-A0A2U3W3Y1-F1
#
_cell.length_a   1.000
_cell.length_b   1.000
_cell.length_c   1.000
_cell.angle_alpha   90.00
_cell.angle_beta   90.00
_cell.angle_gamma   90.00
#
_symmetry.space_group_name_H-M   'P 1'
#
loop_
_entity.id
_entity.type
_entity.pdbx_description
1 polymer ?
#
loop_
_entity_poly.entity_id
_entity_poly.type
_entity_poly.pdbx_seq_one_letter_code
_entity_poly.pdbx_strand_id
1 'polypeptide(L)'
;MSHRKFSAPRHGSLGFLPRKRSSRHRGKVKSFPKDDSSKPVHLTAFLGYKAGMTHIVQEVDRPGSKVNKKEVVEAVTIVETPPMVVVGIVGYMETPQGLRTFKTIFAEHISDECKRRFYKNWHKSKKKAHLIEIQVNGGTVAEKLDWAHERLEQQVPVNQVFGQDEMIDVIGVTKGKGYKGVTSRWHTKKLPRKTHRGLRKVACIGAWHPARVAFSVAQAGQKGYHHRTEINKKIYKIGQGYLIKDGKLIKNNASTDYDLSDKSINPLGGFVHYGEVTNDFVMLKGCVVGTKKRVLTLRKSLLVQTKLRALEKTDLKFIDTTSKFGHGRFQTVEEKKAFMGPLKKDRIAKEEGA
;
A
#
# COMPACT_ATOMS: atom_id res chain seq x y z
N MET A 1 -18.43 -42.53 9.25
CA MET A 1 -18.01 -42.18 7.87
C MET A 1 -16.73 -42.92 7.59
N SER A 2 -16.65 -43.69 6.52
CA SER A 2 -15.39 -44.24 6.02
C SER A 2 -14.50 -43.12 5.45
N HIS A 3 -13.25 -43.44 5.13
CA HIS A 3 -12.31 -42.50 4.55
C HIS A 3 -12.84 -41.89 3.24
N ARG A 4 -12.35 -40.71 2.87
CA ARG A 4 -12.74 -40.06 1.60
C ARG A 4 -12.25 -40.89 0.42
N LYS A 5 -13.13 -41.15 -0.56
CA LYS A 5 -12.81 -41.88 -1.80
C LYS A 5 -11.65 -41.27 -2.61
N PHE A 6 -11.53 -39.94 -2.63
CA PHE A 6 -10.46 -39.22 -3.32
C PHE A 6 -9.83 -38.16 -2.42
N SER A 7 -8.51 -38.05 -2.46
CA SER A 7 -7.76 -37.01 -1.75
C SER A 7 -7.95 -35.65 -2.43
N ALA A 8 -8.07 -34.60 -1.62
CA ALA A 8 -8.02 -33.21 -2.09
C ALA A 8 -7.60 -32.30 -0.94
N PRO A 9 -6.84 -31.23 -1.21
CA PRO A 9 -6.45 -30.26 -0.19
C PRO A 9 -7.66 -29.54 0.40
N ARG A 10 -7.50 -28.99 1.60
CA ARG A 10 -8.55 -28.21 2.25
C ARG A 10 -8.78 -26.87 1.55
N HIS A 11 -10.01 -26.37 1.65
CA HIS A 11 -10.33 -25.02 1.19
C HIS A 11 -9.92 -23.95 2.23
N GLY A 12 -8.97 -23.10 1.85
CA GLY A 12 -8.55 -21.93 2.62
C GLY A 12 -7.64 -22.23 3.82
N SER A 13 -6.79 -21.26 4.15
CA SER A 13 -5.90 -21.35 5.31
C SER A 13 -6.64 -21.06 6.63
N LEU A 14 -6.31 -21.87 7.66
CA LEU A 14 -6.79 -21.72 9.04
C LEU A 14 -5.95 -20.70 9.83
N GLY A 15 -4.71 -20.41 9.43
CA GLY A 15 -3.83 -19.42 10.08
C GLY A 15 -4.34 -17.97 9.96
N PHE A 16 -5.37 -17.75 9.14
CA PHE A 16 -6.06 -16.46 9.02
C PHE A 16 -7.42 -16.44 9.72
N LEU A 17 -7.73 -17.42 10.57
CA LEU A 17 -8.82 -17.33 11.53
C LEU A 17 -8.41 -16.47 12.73
N PRO A 18 -9.35 -15.75 13.36
CA PRO A 18 -10.75 -15.59 12.97
C PRO A 18 -10.93 -14.67 11.74
N ARG A 19 -11.80 -15.06 10.80
CA ARG A 19 -12.15 -14.25 9.62
C ARG A 19 -13.25 -13.24 9.95
N LYS A 20 -12.92 -12.29 10.83
CA LYS A 20 -13.78 -11.18 11.27
C LYS A 20 -13.33 -9.84 10.68
N ARG A 21 -14.18 -8.80 10.82
CA ARG A 21 -13.78 -7.42 10.50
C ARG A 21 -12.59 -7.01 11.37
N SER A 22 -11.61 -6.36 10.76
CA SER A 22 -10.48 -5.73 11.45
C SER A 22 -11.01 -4.73 12.48
N SER A 23 -10.51 -4.81 13.72
CA SER A 23 -10.88 -3.85 14.76
C SER A 23 -10.32 -2.45 14.50
N ARG A 24 -9.27 -2.34 13.68
CA ARG A 24 -8.63 -1.08 13.31
C ARG A 24 -8.76 -0.86 11.81
N HIS A 25 -8.93 0.40 11.40
CA HIS A 25 -8.94 0.80 9.99
C HIS A 25 -7.53 0.87 9.38
N ARG A 26 -6.56 1.34 10.17
CA ARG A 26 -5.14 1.41 9.81
C ARG A 26 -4.45 0.05 10.02
N GLY A 27 -3.43 -0.24 9.20
CA GLY A 27 -2.53 -1.36 9.43
C GLY A 27 -1.71 -1.18 10.70
N LYS A 28 -1.87 -2.07 11.69
CA LYS A 28 -0.98 -2.10 12.88
C LYS A 28 0.29 -2.88 12.51
N VAL A 29 1.47 -2.30 12.76
CA VAL A 29 2.72 -3.07 12.77
C VAL A 29 2.67 -3.99 14.00
N LYS A 30 2.81 -5.30 13.79
CA LYS A 30 2.81 -6.28 14.89
C LYS A 30 4.22 -6.59 15.39
N SER A 31 5.22 -6.39 14.54
CA SER A 31 6.63 -6.62 14.81
C SER A 31 7.42 -5.64 13.95
N PHE A 32 8.36 -4.93 14.52
CA PHE A 32 9.32 -4.12 13.77
C PHE A 32 10.57 -4.95 13.44
N PRO A 33 11.42 -4.50 12.51
CA PRO A 33 12.72 -5.13 12.27
C PRO A 33 13.54 -5.23 13.56
N LYS A 34 14.30 -6.30 13.70
CA LYS A 34 15.22 -6.46 14.83
C LYS A 34 16.22 -5.30 14.82
N ASP A 35 16.45 -4.74 16.00
CA ASP A 35 17.37 -3.65 16.19
C ASP A 35 18.82 -4.14 16.20
N ASP A 36 19.72 -3.27 15.74
CA ASP A 36 21.14 -3.54 15.52
C ASP A 36 21.91 -2.24 15.73
N SER A 37 22.57 -2.12 16.89
CA SER A 37 23.24 -0.89 17.34
C SER A 37 24.43 -0.50 16.47
N SER A 38 24.96 -1.41 15.65
CA SER A 38 26.06 -1.11 14.72
C SER A 38 25.63 -0.24 13.53
N LYS A 39 24.32 -0.17 13.24
CA LYS A 39 23.79 0.58 12.12
C LYS A 39 23.52 2.04 12.51
N PRO A 40 23.57 2.97 11.55
CA PRO A 40 23.12 4.35 11.77
C PRO A 40 21.67 4.40 12.26
N VAL A 41 21.35 5.42 13.06
CA VAL A 41 20.00 5.66 13.56
C VAL A 41 19.02 5.93 12.40
N HIS A 42 17.91 5.19 12.33
CA HIS A 42 16.93 5.30 11.24
C HIS A 42 15.51 4.88 11.64
N LEU A 43 14.51 5.33 10.88
CA LEU A 43 13.13 4.88 10.99
C LEU A 43 12.87 3.58 10.23
N THR A 44 11.89 2.81 10.73
CA THR A 44 11.59 1.47 10.22
C THR A 44 10.27 1.35 9.46
N ALA A 45 9.45 2.40 9.44
CA ALA A 45 8.13 2.40 8.80
C ALA A 45 7.69 3.81 8.37
N PHE A 46 6.72 3.86 7.47
CA PHE A 46 6.11 5.09 6.96
C PHE A 46 4.61 4.88 6.70
N LEU A 47 3.82 5.96 6.66
CA LEU A 47 2.42 5.92 6.25
C LEU A 47 2.23 6.49 4.86
N GLY A 48 1.46 5.79 4.04
CA GLY A 48 1.05 6.28 2.72
C GLY A 48 -0.41 5.99 2.43
N TYR A 49 -0.93 6.55 1.34
CA TYR A 49 -2.31 6.41 0.89
C TYR A 49 -2.34 5.78 -0.49
N LYS A 50 -3.06 4.67 -0.63
CA LYS A 50 -3.19 3.99 -1.92
C LYS A 50 -3.96 4.88 -2.91
N ALA A 51 -3.26 5.40 -3.92
CA ALA A 51 -3.84 6.27 -4.94
C ALA A 51 -4.52 5.46 -6.05
N GLY A 52 -3.75 4.57 -6.68
CA GLY A 52 -4.21 3.80 -7.82
C GLY A 52 -3.20 2.78 -8.29
N MET A 53 -3.41 2.28 -9.50
CA MET A 53 -2.51 1.34 -10.16
C MET A 53 -2.33 1.76 -11.62
N THR A 54 -1.14 1.50 -12.15
CA THR A 54 -0.83 1.61 -13.57
C THR A 54 0.11 0.47 -13.96
N HIS A 55 0.71 0.52 -15.14
CA HIS A 55 1.78 -0.39 -15.54
C HIS A 55 2.99 0.38 -16.03
N ILE A 56 4.13 -0.30 -16.04
CA ILE A 56 5.41 0.20 -16.51
C ILE A 56 5.98 -0.73 -17.58
N VAL A 57 6.96 -0.23 -18.32
CA VAL A 57 7.91 -1.06 -19.07
C VAL A 57 9.28 -0.90 -18.41
N GLN A 58 9.97 -2.02 -18.23
CA GLN A 58 11.35 -2.05 -17.77
C GLN A 58 12.11 -3.14 -18.52
N GLU A 59 13.41 -2.98 -18.62
CA GLU A 59 14.30 -4.06 -19.05
C GLU A 59 14.63 -4.97 -17.87
N VAL A 60 14.73 -6.28 -18.13
CA VAL A 60 15.01 -7.27 -17.08
C VAL A 60 16.43 -7.79 -17.22
N ASP A 61 17.25 -7.59 -16.20
CA ASP A 61 18.57 -8.22 -16.08
C ASP A 61 18.49 -9.46 -15.17
N ARG A 62 18.29 -10.63 -15.80
CA ARG A 62 18.21 -11.93 -15.13
C ARG A 62 18.90 -13.00 -15.98
N PRO A 63 20.22 -13.16 -15.85
CA PRO A 63 20.98 -14.19 -16.55
C PRO A 63 20.34 -15.58 -16.39
N GLY A 64 20.21 -16.32 -17.50
CA GLY A 64 19.53 -17.62 -17.55
C GLY A 64 18.01 -17.57 -17.69
N SER A 65 17.38 -16.39 -17.61
CA SER A 65 15.94 -16.25 -17.88
C SER A 65 15.64 -16.08 -19.37
N LYS A 66 14.50 -16.58 -19.84
CA LYS A 66 14.00 -16.34 -21.22
C LYS A 66 13.70 -14.86 -21.52
N VAL A 67 13.52 -14.07 -20.47
CA VAL A 67 13.26 -12.62 -20.51
C VAL A 67 14.49 -11.79 -20.16
N ASN A 68 15.68 -12.40 -20.10
CA ASN A 68 16.91 -11.64 -19.88
C ASN A 68 17.15 -10.65 -21.02
N LYS A 69 17.50 -9.39 -20.69
CA LYS A 69 17.69 -8.28 -21.64
C LYS A 69 16.48 -8.06 -22.56
N LYS A 70 15.29 -8.36 -22.05
CA LYS A 70 14.03 -8.09 -22.75
C LYS A 70 13.18 -7.17 -21.90
N GLU A 71 12.36 -6.40 -22.60
CA GLU A 71 11.39 -5.53 -21.97
C GLU A 71 10.18 -6.32 -21.49
N VAL A 72 9.75 -6.01 -20.27
CA VAL A 72 8.56 -6.61 -19.67
C VAL A 72 7.62 -5.52 -19.22
N VAL A 73 6.33 -5.79 -19.36
CA VAL A 73 5.28 -4.96 -18.79
C VAL A 73 4.94 -5.47 -17.40
N GLU A 74 5.03 -4.61 -16.40
CA GLU A 74 4.65 -4.97 -15.03
C GLU A 74 3.65 -3.98 -14.42
N ALA A 75 2.66 -4.52 -13.72
CA ALA A 75 1.69 -3.72 -12.99
C ALA A 75 2.32 -3.14 -11.72
N VAL A 76 1.99 -1.89 -11.41
CA VAL A 76 2.46 -1.17 -10.22
C VAL A 76 1.31 -0.52 -9.46
N THR A 77 1.48 -0.36 -8.15
CA THR A 77 0.57 0.43 -7.31
C THR A 77 1.27 1.72 -6.89
N ILE A 78 0.57 2.85 -7.05
CA ILE A 78 1.02 4.16 -6.57
C ILE A 78 0.47 4.40 -5.16
N VAL A 79 1.37 4.69 -4.23
CA VAL A 79 1.08 5.05 -2.84
C VAL A 79 1.59 6.46 -2.59
N GLU A 80 0.70 7.43 -2.43
CA GLU A 80 1.08 8.80 -2.09
C GLU A 80 1.53 8.88 -0.63
N THR A 81 2.67 9.50 -0.39
CA THR A 81 3.42 9.51 0.87
C THR A 81 3.83 10.94 1.20
N PRO A 82 2.88 11.81 1.60
CA PRO A 82 3.25 13.14 2.10
C PRO A 82 4.17 13.00 3.32
N PRO A 83 5.09 13.96 3.54
CA PRO A 83 5.98 13.93 4.70
C PRO A 83 5.22 13.77 6.02
N MET A 84 5.74 12.94 6.92
CA MET A 84 5.14 12.75 8.25
C MET A 84 5.73 13.75 9.23
N VAL A 85 4.92 14.34 10.10
CA VAL A 85 5.40 15.19 11.19
C VAL A 85 5.59 14.35 12.45
N VAL A 86 6.77 14.43 13.07
CA VAL A 86 7.04 13.77 14.36
C VAL A 86 6.47 14.63 15.48
N VAL A 87 5.59 14.06 16.31
CA VAL A 87 4.86 14.82 17.36
C VAL A 87 5.11 14.30 18.77
N GLY A 88 5.90 13.24 18.93
CA GLY A 88 6.20 12.68 20.23
C GLY A 88 7.10 11.44 20.18
N ILE A 89 7.68 11.13 21.34
CA ILE A 89 8.62 10.05 21.56
C ILE A 89 8.05 9.13 22.63
N VAL A 90 8.13 7.82 22.43
CA VAL A 90 7.66 6.81 23.40
C VAL A 90 8.83 5.92 23.78
N GLY A 91 9.18 5.91 25.06
CA GLY A 91 10.13 4.96 25.64
C GLY A 91 9.43 3.68 26.05
N TYR A 92 10.02 2.54 25.71
CA TYR A 92 9.59 1.22 26.14
C TYR A 92 10.66 0.59 27.02
N MET A 93 10.24 -0.08 28.08
CA MET A 93 11.11 -0.84 28.98
C MET A 93 10.74 -2.32 28.90
N GLU A 94 11.75 -3.18 28.78
CA GLU A 94 11.57 -4.62 28.82
C GLU A 94 11.35 -5.07 30.27
N THR A 95 10.32 -5.87 30.48
CA THR A 95 9.99 -6.48 31.77
C THR A 95 9.83 -7.99 31.57
N PRO A 96 9.86 -8.80 32.64
CA PRO A 96 9.61 -10.24 32.52
C PRO A 96 8.25 -10.60 31.90
N GLN A 97 7.27 -9.69 31.94
CA GLN A 97 5.94 -9.87 31.34
C GLN A 97 5.86 -9.36 29.88
N GLY A 98 6.94 -8.77 29.36
CA GLY A 98 7.05 -8.18 28.03
C GLY A 98 7.36 -6.68 28.04
N LEU A 99 7.22 -6.04 26.89
CA LEU A 99 7.49 -4.61 26.72
C LEU A 99 6.36 -3.76 27.32
N ARG A 100 6.71 -2.87 28.25
CA ARG A 100 5.81 -1.88 28.83
C ARG A 100 6.21 -0.48 28.40
N THR A 101 5.23 0.39 28.12
CA THR A 101 5.47 1.82 27.92
C THR A 101 6.01 2.42 29.21
N PHE A 102 7.19 3.05 29.15
CA PHE A 102 7.81 3.75 30.28
C PHE A 102 7.28 5.19 30.38
N LYS A 103 7.46 5.97 29.31
CA LYS A 103 7.02 7.37 29.24
C LYS A 103 6.76 7.78 27.80
N THR A 104 5.87 8.74 27.63
CA THR A 104 5.65 9.44 26.36
C THR A 104 5.91 10.93 26.56
N ILE A 105 6.68 11.52 25.65
CA ILE A 105 6.95 12.97 25.58
C ILE A 105 6.32 13.45 24.28
N PHE A 106 5.59 14.56 24.33
CA PHE A 106 5.00 15.19 23.14
C PHE A 106 5.74 16.47 22.79
N ALA A 107 5.67 16.83 21.52
CA ALA A 107 6.01 18.15 21.01
C ALA A 107 5.21 19.26 21.70
N GLU A 108 5.77 20.47 21.75
CA GLU A 108 5.09 21.66 22.25
C GLU A 108 3.98 22.08 21.27
N HIS A 109 4.32 22.15 19.98
CA HIS A 109 3.45 22.59 18.90
C HIS A 109 2.84 21.40 18.14
N ILE A 110 1.62 21.02 18.53
CA ILE A 110 0.85 19.99 17.83
C ILE A 110 -0.16 20.62 16.87
N SER A 111 -0.12 20.21 15.60
CA SER A 111 -1.03 20.68 14.55
C SER A 111 -2.50 20.32 14.82
N ASP A 112 -3.43 21.13 14.32
CA ASP A 112 -4.88 20.93 14.54
C ASP A 112 -5.42 19.64 13.93
N GLU A 113 -4.81 19.16 12.83
CA GLU A 113 -5.15 17.87 12.23
C GLU A 113 -4.72 16.67 13.09
N CYS A 114 -3.62 16.80 13.84
CA CYS A 114 -3.15 15.83 14.82
C CYS A 114 -4.03 15.89 16.07
N LYS A 115 -4.33 17.09 16.59
CA LYS A 115 -5.27 17.30 17.70
C LYS A 115 -6.65 16.68 17.41
N ARG A 116 -7.12 16.80 16.16
CA ARG A 116 -8.37 16.14 15.71
C ARG A 116 -8.35 14.62 15.84
N ARG A 117 -7.19 13.96 15.93
CA ARG A 117 -7.13 12.51 16.19
C ARG A 117 -7.74 12.16 17.55
N PHE A 118 -7.53 12.99 18.57
CA PHE A 118 -7.96 12.77 19.94
C PHE A 118 -9.47 12.96 20.14
N TYR A 119 -10.10 13.79 19.31
CA TYR A 119 -11.52 14.09 19.41
C TYR A 119 -12.38 13.28 18.41
N LYS A 120 -13.63 13.00 18.79
CA LYS A 120 -14.65 12.47 17.87
C LYS A 120 -15.27 13.59 17.05
N ASN A 121 -15.67 14.67 17.72
CA ASN A 121 -16.22 15.89 17.12
C ASN A 121 -15.23 17.02 17.31
N TRP A 122 -14.76 17.61 16.21
CA TRP A 122 -13.79 18.71 16.21
C TRP A 122 -13.96 19.50 14.92
N HIS A 123 -14.32 20.78 15.06
CA HIS A 123 -14.71 21.64 13.94
C HIS A 123 -13.55 22.47 13.37
N LYS A 124 -12.45 22.66 14.13
CA LYS A 124 -11.28 23.44 13.67
C LYS A 124 -10.48 22.78 12.54
N SER A 125 -10.70 21.49 12.25
CA SER A 125 -10.09 20.83 11.10
C SER A 125 -11.05 19.88 10.40
N LYS A 126 -11.08 19.91 9.06
CA LYS A 126 -11.85 18.97 8.23
C LYS A 126 -11.13 17.66 7.95
N LYS A 127 -9.82 17.54 8.18
CA LYS A 127 -9.04 16.30 7.98
C LYS A 127 -8.53 15.72 9.31
N LYS A 128 -8.59 14.40 9.47
CA LYS A 128 -8.18 13.71 10.70
C LYS A 128 -6.85 12.97 10.44
N ALA A 129 -5.73 13.52 10.90
CA ALA A 129 -4.40 12.95 10.64
C ALA A 129 -4.25 11.55 11.23
N HIS A 130 -3.51 10.66 10.56
CA HIS A 130 -3.30 9.29 11.04
C HIS A 130 -2.02 9.20 11.89
N LEU A 131 -2.17 8.86 13.17
CA LEU A 131 -1.03 8.66 14.08
C LEU A 131 -0.52 7.22 14.05
N ILE A 132 0.80 7.08 14.14
CA ILE A 132 1.53 5.83 14.23
C ILE A 132 2.76 6.02 15.13
N GLU A 133 3.12 4.98 15.88
CA GLU A 133 4.43 4.85 16.50
C GLU A 133 5.34 4.09 15.53
N ILE A 134 6.54 4.60 15.29
CA ILE A 134 7.54 4.00 14.42
C ILE A 134 8.78 3.75 15.28
N GLN A 135 9.28 2.51 15.26
CA GLN A 135 10.48 2.17 16.01
C GLN A 135 11.72 2.80 15.35
N VAL A 136 12.55 3.45 16.16
CA VAL A 136 13.87 3.95 15.79
C VAL A 136 14.88 2.83 16.05
N ASN A 137 15.61 2.42 15.01
CA ASN A 137 16.64 1.37 15.09
C ASN A 137 18.01 1.96 14.77
N GLY A 138 19.08 1.26 15.18
CA GLY A 138 20.46 1.69 14.96
C GLY A 138 20.99 2.62 16.05
N GLY A 139 22.27 2.49 16.40
CA GLY A 139 22.91 3.26 17.46
C GLY A 139 22.53 2.84 18.88
N THR A 140 23.10 3.56 19.85
CA THR A 140 22.77 3.40 21.29
C THR A 140 21.42 4.04 21.63
N VAL A 141 20.88 3.75 22.82
CA VAL A 141 19.60 4.35 23.26
C VAL A 141 19.69 5.87 23.38
N ALA A 142 20.84 6.40 23.83
CA ALA A 142 21.08 7.84 23.95
C ALA A 142 21.08 8.50 22.56
N GLU A 143 21.85 7.98 21.61
CA GLU A 143 21.87 8.47 20.23
C GLU A 143 20.48 8.47 19.58
N LYS A 144 19.68 7.42 19.81
CA LYS A 144 18.30 7.36 19.30
C LYS A 144 17.41 8.42 19.92
N LEU A 145 17.58 8.69 21.21
CA LEU A 145 16.79 9.70 21.91
C LEU A 145 17.14 11.10 21.40
N ASP A 146 18.43 11.40 21.26
CA ASP A 146 18.90 12.68 20.73
C ASP A 146 18.43 12.87 19.28
N TRP A 147 18.56 11.83 18.45
CA TRP A 147 18.09 11.84 17.06
C TRP A 147 16.57 12.05 16.95
N ALA A 148 15.80 11.42 17.84
CA ALA A 148 14.34 11.54 17.87
C ALA A 148 13.90 12.91 18.42
N HIS A 149 14.63 13.46 19.38
CA HIS A 149 14.39 14.78 19.94
C HIS A 149 14.68 15.88 18.91
N GLU A 150 15.80 15.78 18.18
CA GLU A 150 16.15 16.69 17.08
C GLU A 150 15.03 16.75 16.02
N ARG A 151 14.39 15.62 15.73
CA ARG A 151 13.33 15.51 14.71
C ARG A 151 11.94 15.81 15.24
N LEU A 152 11.78 16.15 16.51
CA LEU A 152 10.49 16.54 17.07
C LEU A 152 9.97 17.80 16.35
N GLU A 153 8.69 17.84 16.01
CA GLU A 153 8.03 18.89 15.21
C GLU A 153 8.50 19.00 13.74
N GLN A 154 9.46 18.19 13.32
CA GLN A 154 9.97 18.21 11.95
C GLN A 154 9.24 17.24 11.03
N GLN A 155 9.33 17.54 9.73
CA GLN A 155 8.83 16.68 8.67
C GLN A 155 9.88 15.65 8.26
N VAL A 156 9.46 14.39 8.17
CA VAL A 156 10.27 13.28 7.66
C VAL A 156 9.69 12.84 6.31
N PRO A 157 10.40 13.08 5.19
CA PRO A 157 10.00 12.59 3.88
C PRO A 157 10.29 11.09 3.73
N VAL A 158 9.63 10.45 2.75
CA VAL A 158 9.72 9.00 2.55
C VAL A 158 11.09 8.52 2.07
N ASN A 159 11.82 9.36 1.33
CA ASN A 159 13.16 9.07 0.80
C ASN A 159 14.24 8.95 1.89
N GLN A 160 14.01 9.52 3.08
CA GLN A 160 14.89 9.34 4.24
C GLN A 160 14.65 8.00 4.96
N VAL A 161 13.50 7.36 4.71
CA VAL A 161 13.12 6.10 5.38
C VAL A 161 13.35 4.88 4.48
N PHE A 162 13.03 5.00 3.20
CA PHE A 162 13.16 3.91 2.23
C PHE A 162 14.08 4.28 1.07
N GLY A 163 14.77 3.27 0.55
CA GLY A 163 15.58 3.39 -0.66
C GLY A 163 14.85 2.90 -1.91
N GLN A 164 15.37 3.32 -3.05
CA GLN A 164 15.06 2.72 -4.35
C GLN A 164 15.44 1.23 -4.36
N ASP A 165 14.69 0.39 -5.08
CA ASP A 165 14.90 -1.07 -5.19
C ASP A 165 14.75 -1.88 -3.89
N GLU A 166 14.45 -1.23 -2.77
CA GLU A 166 14.26 -1.89 -1.48
C GLU A 166 13.00 -2.79 -1.49
N MET A 167 13.13 -3.98 -0.88
CA MET A 167 11.99 -4.83 -0.56
C MET A 167 11.37 -4.42 0.76
N ILE A 168 10.11 -3.99 0.72
CA ILE A 168 9.35 -3.57 1.89
C ILE A 168 8.13 -4.46 2.13
N ASP A 169 7.53 -4.29 3.30
CA ASP A 169 6.29 -4.95 3.68
C ASP A 169 5.15 -3.93 3.72
N VAL A 170 4.02 -4.29 3.14
CA VAL A 170 2.82 -3.44 3.12
C VAL A 170 1.78 -4.01 4.08
N ILE A 171 1.41 -3.21 5.07
CA ILE A 171 0.46 -3.57 6.11
C ILE A 171 -0.80 -2.72 5.96
N GLY A 172 -1.95 -3.38 5.89
CA GLY A 172 -3.20 -2.66 5.70
C GLY A 172 -4.43 -3.51 5.94
N VAL A 173 -5.58 -2.87 5.77
CA VAL A 173 -6.88 -3.54 5.83
C VAL A 173 -7.40 -3.76 4.42
N THR A 174 -7.66 -5.03 4.11
CA THR A 174 -8.18 -5.47 2.81
C THR A 174 -9.54 -4.87 2.46
N LYS A 175 -9.90 -4.86 1.16
CA LYS A 175 -11.23 -4.40 0.71
C LYS A 175 -12.35 -5.22 1.36
N GLY A 176 -13.31 -4.55 1.97
CA GLY A 176 -14.51 -5.18 2.55
C GLY A 176 -15.44 -5.73 1.47
N LYS A 177 -16.03 -6.90 1.71
CA LYS A 177 -17.04 -7.50 0.82
C LYS A 177 -18.34 -7.88 1.55
N GLY A 178 -18.48 -7.53 2.83
CA GLY A 178 -19.68 -7.81 3.64
C GLY A 178 -19.88 -9.29 3.97
N TYR A 179 -21.13 -9.67 4.24
CA TYR A 179 -21.52 -11.06 4.49
C TYR A 179 -21.50 -11.84 3.17
N LYS A 180 -20.86 -13.01 3.15
CA LYS A 180 -20.76 -13.88 1.97
C LYS A 180 -20.93 -15.36 2.35
N GLY A 181 -21.59 -16.10 1.47
CA GLY A 181 -21.72 -17.56 1.55
C GLY A 181 -20.39 -18.28 1.32
N VAL A 182 -20.36 -19.57 1.65
CA VAL A 182 -19.17 -20.45 1.63
C VAL A 182 -18.47 -20.49 0.27
N THR A 183 -19.22 -20.52 -0.84
CA THR A 183 -18.64 -20.53 -2.19
C THR A 183 -17.79 -19.29 -2.47
N SER A 184 -18.20 -18.11 -1.97
CA SER A 184 -17.38 -16.91 -2.14
C SER A 184 -16.33 -16.79 -1.04
N ARG A 185 -16.70 -17.01 0.23
CA ARG A 185 -15.81 -16.78 1.39
C ARG A 185 -14.65 -17.78 1.47
N TRP A 186 -14.88 -19.02 1.05
CA TRP A 186 -13.95 -20.14 1.17
C TRP A 186 -13.62 -20.81 -0.17
N HIS A 187 -14.26 -20.41 -1.27
CA HIS A 187 -14.03 -20.98 -2.60
C HIS A 187 -14.34 -22.48 -2.70
N THR A 188 -15.38 -22.92 -1.97
CA THR A 188 -15.86 -24.31 -2.04
C THR A 188 -16.54 -24.58 -3.39
N LYS A 189 -16.44 -25.82 -3.88
CA LYS A 189 -17.12 -26.26 -5.10
C LYS A 189 -18.65 -26.07 -4.95
N LYS A 190 -19.31 -25.60 -6.01
CA LYS A 190 -20.78 -25.53 -6.09
C LYS A 190 -21.36 -26.94 -6.22
N LEU A 191 -22.54 -27.16 -5.66
CA LEU A 191 -23.29 -28.42 -5.84
C LEU A 191 -23.94 -28.47 -7.24
N PRO A 192 -24.40 -29.65 -7.70
CA PRO A 192 -25.09 -29.80 -8.98
C PRO A 192 -26.32 -28.88 -9.12
N ARG A 193 -26.70 -28.59 -10.37
CA ARG A 193 -27.83 -27.69 -10.68
C ARG A 193 -29.15 -28.15 -10.05
N LYS A 194 -29.40 -29.46 -10.00
CA LYS A 194 -30.64 -30.07 -9.49
C LYS A 194 -30.69 -30.21 -7.95
N THR A 195 -29.75 -29.64 -7.21
CA THR A 195 -29.74 -29.74 -5.75
C THR A 195 -30.91 -28.96 -5.13
N HIS A 196 -31.76 -29.66 -4.38
CA HIS A 196 -32.83 -29.05 -3.60
C HIS A 196 -32.29 -28.17 -2.46
N ARG A 197 -32.99 -27.07 -2.15
CA ARG A 197 -32.62 -26.06 -1.13
C ARG A 197 -31.23 -25.44 -1.38
N GLY A 198 -30.94 -25.10 -2.63
CA GLY A 198 -29.80 -24.28 -3.03
C GLY A 198 -28.46 -25.03 -3.17
N LEU A 199 -27.68 -24.58 -4.16
CA LEU A 199 -26.44 -25.25 -4.58
C LEU A 199 -25.14 -24.60 -4.06
N ARG A 200 -25.22 -23.41 -3.42
CA ARG A 200 -24.05 -22.62 -2.97
C ARG A 200 -23.73 -22.85 -1.50
N LYS A 201 -23.64 -24.11 -1.09
CA LYS A 201 -23.42 -24.56 0.29
C LYS A 201 -22.37 -25.67 0.36
N VAL A 202 -21.87 -25.94 1.56
CA VAL A 202 -21.13 -27.17 1.85
C VAL A 202 -22.16 -28.26 2.14
N ALA A 203 -22.04 -29.44 1.51
CA ALA A 203 -23.01 -30.51 1.66
C ALA A 203 -22.97 -31.15 3.05
N CYS A 204 -21.80 -31.62 3.48
CA CYS A 204 -21.57 -32.23 4.79
C CYS A 204 -20.66 -31.35 5.65
N ILE A 205 -21.12 -30.98 6.86
CA ILE A 205 -20.42 -30.07 7.78
C ILE A 205 -19.69 -30.77 8.92
N GLY A 206 -19.72 -32.11 8.97
CA GLY A 206 -19.09 -32.91 10.02
C GLY A 206 -19.61 -34.34 10.03
N ALA A 207 -18.92 -35.22 10.74
CA ALA A 207 -19.43 -36.56 11.07
C ALA A 207 -20.41 -36.50 12.23
N TRP A 208 -21.08 -37.63 12.50
CA TRP A 208 -21.90 -37.79 13.70
C TRP A 208 -21.04 -37.64 14.97
N HIS A 209 -19.92 -38.35 15.02
CA HIS A 209 -18.94 -38.24 16.09
C HIS A 209 -17.63 -37.66 15.53
N PRO A 210 -17.08 -36.56 16.09
CA PRO A 210 -17.58 -35.78 17.23
C PRO A 210 -18.90 -35.03 16.93
N ALA A 211 -19.82 -35.01 17.91
CA ALA A 211 -21.16 -34.40 17.80
C ALA A 211 -21.15 -32.87 17.88
N ARG A 212 -20.27 -32.24 17.08
CA ARG A 212 -20.09 -30.79 17.03
C ARG A 212 -19.51 -30.37 15.67
N VAL A 213 -19.92 -29.19 15.21
CA VAL A 213 -19.32 -28.59 14.01
C VAL A 213 -17.92 -28.09 14.35
N ALA A 214 -16.91 -28.57 13.62
CA ALA A 214 -15.53 -28.16 13.84
C ALA A 214 -15.25 -26.75 13.29
N PHE A 215 -14.39 -26.00 13.96
CA PHE A 215 -13.94 -24.66 13.54
C PHE A 215 -13.27 -24.64 12.15
N SER A 216 -12.78 -25.80 11.72
CA SER A 216 -12.06 -25.98 10.47
C SER A 216 -13.00 -26.04 9.24
N VAL A 217 -14.31 -26.21 9.47
CA VAL A 217 -15.35 -26.31 8.45
C VAL A 217 -15.66 -24.92 7.87
N ALA A 218 -15.78 -24.85 6.55
CA ALA A 218 -16.11 -23.61 5.86
C ALA A 218 -17.55 -23.17 6.17
N GLN A 219 -17.68 -22.03 6.85
CA GLN A 219 -18.97 -21.41 7.18
C GLN A 219 -19.15 -20.04 6.49
N ALA A 220 -20.40 -19.66 6.23
CA ALA A 220 -20.75 -18.33 5.71
C ALA A 220 -20.43 -17.23 6.73
N GLY A 221 -20.27 -15.98 6.29
CA GLY A 221 -20.00 -14.85 7.18
C GLY A 221 -19.20 -13.74 6.52
N GLN A 222 -18.57 -12.89 7.34
CA GLN A 222 -17.78 -11.75 6.86
C GLN A 222 -16.66 -12.18 5.89
N LYS A 223 -16.55 -11.49 4.75
CA LYS A 223 -15.44 -11.59 3.80
C LYS A 223 -14.81 -10.22 3.57
N GLY A 224 -13.48 -10.15 3.71
CA GLY A 224 -12.72 -8.90 3.50
C GLY A 224 -12.84 -7.94 4.68
N TYR A 225 -12.17 -6.80 4.59
CA TYR A 225 -11.93 -5.92 5.75
C TYR A 225 -11.13 -6.62 6.85
N HIS A 226 -10.19 -7.47 6.47
CA HIS A 226 -9.24 -8.13 7.37
C HIS A 226 -7.90 -7.40 7.35
N HIS A 227 -7.21 -7.34 8.49
CA HIS A 227 -5.80 -6.91 8.58
C HIS A 227 -4.89 -7.93 7.87
N ARG A 228 -3.97 -7.46 7.04
CA ARG A 228 -2.97 -8.26 6.34
C ARG A 228 -1.64 -7.53 6.29
N THR A 229 -0.58 -8.33 6.32
CA THR A 229 0.79 -7.93 6.01
C THR A 229 1.20 -8.70 4.77
N GLU A 230 1.47 -7.99 3.67
CA GLU A 230 2.03 -8.56 2.46
C GLU A 230 3.51 -8.20 2.40
N ILE A 231 4.37 -9.22 2.44
CA ILE A 231 5.83 -9.03 2.45
C ILE A 231 6.41 -8.97 1.04
N ASN A 232 7.67 -8.51 0.94
CA ASN A 232 8.46 -8.51 -0.30
C ASN A 232 7.79 -7.76 -1.46
N LYS A 233 7.32 -6.53 -1.19
CA LYS A 233 6.88 -5.58 -2.21
C LYS A 233 8.07 -4.69 -2.55
N LYS A 234 8.54 -4.80 -3.79
CA LYS A 234 9.69 -4.03 -4.26
C LYS A 234 9.28 -2.60 -4.58
N ILE A 235 10.09 -1.64 -4.13
CA ILE A 235 10.00 -0.24 -4.55
C ILE A 235 10.65 -0.10 -5.93
N TYR A 236 9.88 0.39 -6.90
CA TYR A 236 10.32 0.64 -8.27
C TYR A 236 10.62 2.10 -8.56
N LYS A 237 10.05 3.01 -7.79
CA LYS A 237 10.36 4.44 -7.86
C LYS A 237 9.94 5.09 -6.56
N ILE A 238 10.79 5.93 -6.01
CA ILE A 238 10.39 6.97 -5.06
C ILE A 238 10.28 8.26 -5.88
N GLY A 239 9.06 8.64 -6.22
CA GLY A 239 8.80 9.81 -7.05
C GLY A 239 8.61 11.05 -6.19
N GLN A 240 9.19 12.16 -6.63
CA GLN A 240 9.02 13.45 -5.98
C GLN A 240 7.63 14.04 -6.29
N GLY A 241 7.05 14.72 -5.30
CA GLY A 241 5.86 15.53 -5.49
C GLY A 241 6.10 16.72 -6.42
N TYR A 242 5.06 17.53 -6.62
CA TYR A 242 5.18 18.76 -7.38
C TYR A 242 6.08 19.75 -6.62
N LEU A 243 7.10 20.24 -7.30
CA LEU A 243 8.07 21.21 -6.78
C LEU A 243 7.93 22.52 -7.54
N ILE A 244 8.09 23.64 -6.85
CA ILE A 244 8.30 24.94 -7.49
C ILE A 244 9.80 25.20 -7.48
N LYS A 245 10.40 25.30 -8.66
CA LYS A 245 11.80 25.71 -8.85
C LYS A 245 11.82 26.88 -9.83
N ASP A 246 12.48 27.97 -9.46
CA ASP A 246 12.60 29.18 -10.30
C ASP A 246 11.23 29.72 -10.76
N GLY A 247 10.22 29.67 -9.89
CA GLY A 247 8.83 30.09 -10.19
C GLY A 247 8.05 29.15 -11.10
N LYS A 248 8.66 28.07 -11.60
CA LYS A 248 8.01 27.07 -12.45
C LYS A 248 7.62 25.82 -11.65
N LEU A 249 6.38 25.39 -11.83
CA LEU A 249 5.85 24.18 -11.20
C LEU A 249 6.30 22.95 -12.01
N ILE A 250 7.28 22.23 -11.47
CA ILE A 250 7.81 21.00 -12.02
C ILE A 250 6.90 19.84 -11.62
N LYS A 251 6.36 19.14 -12.63
CA LYS A 251 5.40 18.03 -12.46
C LYS A 251 5.87 16.72 -13.10
N ASN A 252 7.04 16.69 -13.73
CA ASN A 252 7.57 15.57 -14.53
C ASN A 252 8.01 14.34 -13.72
N ASN A 253 7.23 13.92 -12.73
CA ASN A 253 7.60 12.81 -11.85
C ASN A 253 7.34 11.41 -12.45
N ALA A 254 6.82 11.34 -13.69
CA ALA A 254 6.67 10.11 -14.46
C ALA A 254 7.47 10.09 -15.77
N SER A 255 8.36 11.07 -16.00
CA SER A 255 9.39 10.93 -17.02
C SER A 255 10.42 9.88 -16.59
N THR A 256 11.07 9.29 -17.58
CA THR A 256 12.18 8.34 -17.42
C THR A 256 13.36 8.80 -18.27
N ASP A 257 14.51 8.15 -18.12
CA ASP A 257 15.69 8.48 -18.93
C ASP A 257 15.49 8.13 -20.42
N TYR A 258 14.54 7.24 -20.71
CA TYR A 258 14.19 6.78 -22.06
C TYR A 258 12.96 7.50 -22.64
N ASP A 259 12.07 8.02 -21.79
CA ASP A 259 10.86 8.76 -22.17
C ASP A 259 10.90 10.16 -21.54
N LEU A 260 11.38 11.10 -22.35
CA LEU A 260 11.58 12.51 -22.01
C LEU A 260 10.28 13.32 -22.01
N SER A 261 9.11 12.68 -22.16
CA SER A 261 7.83 13.38 -22.09
C SER A 261 7.66 14.09 -20.74
N ASP A 262 7.31 15.39 -20.77
CA ASP A 262 6.96 16.14 -19.56
C ASP A 262 5.58 15.70 -19.05
N LYS A 263 5.56 14.64 -18.24
CA LYS A 263 4.34 14.06 -17.70
C LYS A 263 4.46 13.74 -16.21
N SER A 264 3.35 13.94 -15.51
CA SER A 264 3.21 13.52 -14.12
C SER A 264 2.69 12.09 -14.01
N ILE A 265 2.81 11.50 -12.82
CA ILE A 265 2.28 10.17 -12.49
C ILE A 265 0.75 10.11 -12.57
N ASN A 266 0.07 11.26 -12.64
CA ASN A 266 -1.37 11.32 -12.75
C ASN A 266 -1.81 10.94 -14.16
N PRO A 267 -2.66 9.91 -14.31
CA PRO A 267 -3.19 9.58 -15.61
C PRO A 267 -4.14 10.67 -16.12
N LEU A 268 -4.42 10.71 -17.41
CA LEU A 268 -5.39 11.66 -17.97
C LEU A 268 -6.77 11.57 -17.27
N GLY A 269 -7.18 12.70 -16.68
CA GLY A 269 -8.40 12.80 -15.84
C GLY A 269 -8.21 12.41 -14.37
N GLY A 270 -6.98 12.19 -13.92
CA GLY A 270 -6.61 11.84 -12.55
C GLY A 270 -6.87 10.37 -12.20
N PHE A 271 -6.40 9.96 -11.01
CA PHE A 271 -6.67 8.61 -10.52
C PHE A 271 -8.15 8.48 -10.15
N VAL A 272 -8.87 7.62 -10.87
CA VAL A 272 -10.31 7.37 -10.69
C VAL A 272 -10.66 7.10 -9.22
N HIS A 273 -11.60 7.85 -8.64
CA HIS A 273 -12.01 7.81 -7.23
C HIS A 273 -10.92 8.18 -6.20
N TYR A 274 -9.76 8.67 -6.62
CA TYR A 274 -8.71 9.22 -5.76
C TYR A 274 -8.63 10.73 -5.91
N GLY A 275 -8.27 11.20 -7.11
CA GLY A 275 -7.87 12.57 -7.39
C GLY A 275 -6.48 12.60 -8.03
N GLU A 276 -5.76 13.69 -7.80
CA GLU A 276 -4.37 13.85 -8.22
C GLU A 276 -3.42 13.51 -7.08
N VAL A 277 -2.26 12.96 -7.43
CA VAL A 277 -1.10 12.74 -6.56
C VAL A 277 -0.18 13.93 -6.79
N THR A 278 -0.02 14.76 -5.76
CA THR A 278 0.80 15.98 -5.82
C THR A 278 1.97 15.92 -4.85
N ASN A 279 1.94 15.02 -3.87
CA ASN A 279 3.03 14.80 -2.93
C ASN A 279 3.97 13.70 -3.44
N ASP A 280 5.06 13.47 -2.70
CA ASP A 280 5.94 12.32 -2.93
C ASP A 280 5.13 11.02 -2.96
N PHE A 281 5.58 10.04 -3.74
CA PHE A 281 4.92 8.75 -3.84
C PHE A 281 5.91 7.61 -3.95
N VAL A 282 5.45 6.44 -3.51
CA VAL A 282 6.16 5.17 -3.69
C VAL A 282 5.42 4.36 -4.74
N MET A 283 6.14 3.96 -5.79
CA MET A 283 5.68 3.01 -6.80
C MET A 283 6.08 1.60 -6.38
N LEU A 284 5.10 0.76 -6.07
CA LEU A 284 5.32 -0.61 -5.62
C LEU A 284 5.00 -1.62 -6.71
N LYS A 285 5.87 -2.62 -6.87
CA LYS A 285 5.63 -3.76 -7.77
C LYS A 285 4.34 -4.49 -7.40
N GLY A 286 3.47 -4.67 -8.39
CA GLY A 286 2.26 -5.46 -8.31
C GLY A 286 1.12 -4.80 -7.53
N CYS A 287 0.18 -5.63 -7.08
CA CYS A 287 -0.96 -5.18 -6.29
C CYS A 287 -0.65 -5.10 -4.79
N VAL A 288 -1.35 -4.21 -4.10
CA VAL A 288 -1.35 -4.11 -2.63
C VAL A 288 -2.77 -4.13 -2.07
N VAL A 289 -2.91 -4.46 -0.78
CA VAL A 289 -4.20 -4.50 -0.09
C VAL A 289 -4.94 -3.16 -0.07
N GLY A 290 -6.24 -3.22 0.17
CA GLY A 290 -7.07 -2.05 0.43
C GLY A 290 -7.70 -1.42 -0.81
N THR A 291 -8.66 -0.53 -0.55
CA THR A 291 -9.31 0.33 -1.55
C THR A 291 -8.42 1.52 -1.90
N LYS A 292 -8.75 2.27 -2.95
CA LYS A 292 -8.20 3.61 -3.15
C LYS A 292 -8.51 4.49 -1.92
N LYS A 293 -7.70 5.52 -1.66
CA LYS A 293 -7.73 6.39 -0.47
C LYS A 293 -7.45 5.66 0.86
N ARG A 294 -7.06 4.39 0.83
CA ARG A 294 -6.77 3.61 2.05
C ARG A 294 -5.38 3.97 2.57
N VAL A 295 -5.29 4.28 3.87
CA VAL A 295 -4.00 4.35 4.56
C VAL A 295 -3.34 2.97 4.64
N LEU A 296 -2.09 2.91 4.21
CA LEU A 296 -1.21 1.76 4.25
C LEU A 296 -0.02 2.10 5.14
N THR A 297 0.46 1.10 5.88
CA THR A 297 1.71 1.20 6.63
C THR A 297 2.76 0.44 5.86
N LEU A 298 3.78 1.16 5.38
CA LEU A 298 4.97 0.63 4.75
C LEU A 298 5.98 0.34 5.86
N ARG A 299 6.57 -0.85 5.89
CA ARG A 299 7.56 -1.23 6.90
C ARG A 299 8.77 -1.82 6.19
N LYS A 300 9.98 -1.55 6.70
CA LYS A 300 11.18 -2.29 6.29
C LYS A 300 10.98 -3.80 6.50
N SER A 301 11.61 -4.59 5.63
CA SER A 301 11.55 -6.06 5.68
C SER A 301 12.07 -6.59 7.01
N LEU A 302 11.44 -7.64 7.53
CA LEU A 302 11.98 -8.41 8.67
C LEU A 302 13.03 -9.45 8.25
N LEU A 303 13.10 -9.72 6.95
CA LEU A 303 13.98 -10.71 6.36
C LEU A 303 15.22 -10.03 5.77
N VAL A 304 16.37 -10.67 5.92
CA VAL A 304 17.57 -10.32 5.16
C VAL A 304 17.34 -10.71 3.70
N GLN A 305 17.50 -9.74 2.80
CA GLN A 305 17.24 -9.92 1.37
C GLN A 305 18.53 -10.36 0.68
N THR A 306 18.65 -11.66 0.39
CA THR A 306 19.83 -12.24 -0.28
C THR A 306 19.54 -12.73 -1.70
N LYS A 307 18.26 -12.83 -2.06
CA LYS A 307 17.86 -13.37 -3.37
C LYS A 307 18.20 -12.38 -4.48
N LEU A 308 18.77 -12.88 -5.58
CA LEU A 308 19.06 -12.07 -6.78
C LEU A 308 17.86 -11.23 -7.23
N ARG A 309 16.66 -11.84 -7.29
CA ARG A 309 15.41 -11.13 -7.63
C ARG A 309 15.05 -9.99 -6.67
N ALA A 310 15.46 -10.09 -5.39
CA ALA A 310 15.25 -9.03 -4.42
C ALA A 310 16.22 -7.88 -4.62
N LEU A 311 17.48 -8.18 -4.93
CA LEU A 311 18.59 -7.21 -5.08
C LEU A 311 18.73 -6.61 -6.48
N GLU A 312 17.97 -7.11 -7.46
CA GLU A 312 17.93 -6.61 -8.86
C GLU A 312 17.73 -5.09 -8.90
N LYS A 313 18.50 -4.34 -9.70
CA LYS A 313 18.24 -2.91 -9.86
C LYS A 313 17.08 -2.70 -10.84
N THR A 314 16.17 -1.78 -10.53
CA THR A 314 15.02 -1.50 -11.40
C THR A 314 15.37 -0.34 -12.30
N ASP A 315 15.32 -0.55 -13.62
CA ASP A 315 15.50 0.50 -14.61
C ASP A 315 14.21 0.68 -15.44
N LEU A 316 13.55 1.82 -15.23
CA LEU A 316 12.23 2.09 -15.79
C LEU A 316 12.37 2.75 -17.16
N LYS A 317 11.88 2.07 -18.20
CA LYS A 317 11.85 2.62 -19.56
C LYS A 317 10.61 3.48 -19.81
N PHE A 318 9.44 3.05 -19.34
CA PHE A 318 8.19 3.75 -19.60
C PHE A 318 7.21 3.63 -18.43
N ILE A 319 6.46 4.70 -18.18
CA ILE A 319 5.36 4.72 -17.23
C ILE A 319 4.08 5.11 -17.96
N ASP A 320 3.06 4.25 -17.86
CA ASP A 320 1.77 4.50 -18.50
C ASP A 320 0.93 5.50 -17.71
N THR A 321 0.54 6.57 -18.39
CA THR A 321 -0.25 7.71 -17.92
C THR A 321 -1.56 7.88 -18.70
N THR A 322 -1.93 6.89 -19.52
CA THR A 322 -3.25 6.86 -20.17
C THR A 322 -4.39 6.92 -19.16
N SER A 323 -5.51 7.52 -19.56
CA SER A 323 -6.70 7.59 -18.71
C SER A 323 -7.14 6.22 -18.20
N LYS A 324 -7.42 6.13 -16.90
CA LYS A 324 -7.97 4.93 -16.25
C LYS A 324 -9.50 4.96 -16.15
N PHE A 325 -10.13 5.99 -16.72
CA PHE A 325 -11.57 6.10 -16.83
C PHE A 325 -12.02 5.70 -18.25
N GLY A 326 -12.24 4.41 -18.44
CA GLY A 326 -12.45 3.82 -19.77
C GLY A 326 -11.14 3.31 -20.38
N HIS A 327 -11.04 3.35 -21.71
CA HIS A 327 -9.85 2.93 -22.45
C HIS A 327 -9.06 4.17 -22.92
N GLY A 328 -8.08 4.60 -22.13
CA GLY A 328 -7.19 5.70 -22.51
C GLY A 328 -6.30 5.33 -23.69
N ARG A 329 -6.13 6.26 -24.64
CA ARG A 329 -5.32 6.08 -25.86
C ARG A 329 -4.08 6.96 -25.94
N PHE A 330 -4.08 8.07 -25.20
CA PHE A 330 -3.02 9.07 -25.21
C PHE A 330 -2.39 9.15 -23.83
N GLN A 331 -1.09 9.42 -23.77
CA GLN A 331 -0.33 9.62 -22.53
C GLN A 331 -0.54 11.02 -21.97
N THR A 332 -0.48 12.03 -22.84
CA THR A 332 -0.60 13.45 -22.44
C THR A 332 -1.78 14.15 -23.10
N VAL A 333 -2.15 15.32 -22.57
CA VAL A 333 -3.22 16.15 -23.16
C VAL A 333 -2.72 16.76 -24.47
N GLU A 334 -1.44 17.09 -24.51
CA GLU A 334 -0.71 17.66 -25.64
C GLU A 334 -0.70 16.67 -26.81
N GLU A 335 -0.36 15.41 -26.56
CA GLU A 335 -0.43 14.33 -27.55
C GLU A 335 -1.85 14.17 -28.11
N LYS A 336 -2.86 14.17 -27.23
CA LYS A 336 -4.26 14.09 -27.64
C LYS A 336 -4.69 15.27 -28.51
N LYS A 337 -4.32 16.50 -28.13
CA LYS A 337 -4.66 17.72 -28.88
C LYS A 337 -3.96 17.72 -30.24
N ALA A 338 -2.69 17.33 -30.30
CA ALA A 338 -1.93 17.21 -31.55
C ALA A 338 -2.58 16.19 -32.49
N PHE A 339 -3.01 15.04 -31.97
CA PHE A 339 -3.70 14.03 -32.77
C PHE A 339 -5.09 14.46 -33.24
N MET A 340 -5.89 15.09 -32.38
CA MET A 340 -7.29 15.45 -32.70
C MET A 340 -7.43 16.74 -33.53
N GLY A 341 -6.44 17.62 -33.50
CA GLY A 341 -6.52 18.94 -34.11
C GLY A 341 -7.52 19.88 -33.41
N PRO A 342 -7.80 21.06 -33.99
CA PRO A 342 -8.73 22.03 -33.42
C PRO A 342 -10.16 21.50 -33.46
N LEU A 343 -10.82 21.43 -32.31
CA LEU A 343 -12.23 21.02 -32.21
C LEU A 343 -13.16 22.23 -32.23
N LYS A 344 -14.45 21.99 -32.49
CA LYS A 344 -15.49 23.03 -32.50
C LYS A 344 -15.46 23.93 -31.27
N LYS A 345 -15.34 23.33 -30.07
CA LYS A 345 -15.29 24.07 -28.79
C LYS A 345 -14.05 24.96 -28.65
N ASP A 346 -12.92 24.54 -29.23
CA ASP A 346 -11.67 25.29 -29.15
C ASP A 346 -11.73 26.49 -30.10
N ARG A 347 -12.40 26.32 -31.26
CA ARG A 347 -12.68 27.41 -32.20
C ARG A 347 -13.61 28.47 -31.59
N ILE A 348 -14.71 28.04 -30.97
CA ILE A 348 -15.65 28.94 -30.28
C ILE A 348 -14.94 29.70 -29.15
N ALA A 349 -14.15 29.02 -28.31
CA ALA A 349 -13.39 29.68 -27.24
C ALA A 349 -12.37 30.71 -27.76
N LYS A 350 -11.81 30.49 -28.96
CA LYS A 350 -10.93 31.46 -29.61
C LYS A 350 -11.69 32.65 -30.18
N GLU A 351 -12.89 32.43 -30.72
CA GLU A 351 -13.80 33.47 -31.23
C GLU A 351 -14.36 34.34 -30.09
N GLU A 352 -14.60 33.77 -28.90
CA GLU A 352 -15.09 34.50 -27.71
C GLU A 352 -13.98 35.24 -26.94
N GLY A 353 -12.73 34.80 -27.06
CA GLY A 353 -11.57 35.37 -26.37
C GLY A 353 -10.77 36.38 -27.19
N ALA A 354 -11.14 36.59 -28.46
CA ALA A 354 -10.64 37.65 -29.33
C ALA A 354 -11.60 38.84 -29.28
#